data_AF-A0A1G5T546-F1
#
_entry.id   AF-A0A1G5T546-F1
#
_cell.length_a   1.000
_cell.length_b   1.000
_cell.length_c   1.000
_cell.angle_alpha   90.00
_cell.angle_beta   90.00
_cell.angle_gamma   90.00
#
_symmetry.space_group_name_H-M   'P 1'
#
loop_
_entity.id
_entity.type
_entity.pdbx_description
1 polymer ?
#
loop_
_entity_poly.entity_id
_entity_poly.type
_entity_poly.pdbx_seq_one_letter_code
_entity_poly.pdbx_strand_id
1 'polypeptide(L)' 'MSAIIPQAFDKWRQCVEHDCGLPLTQEFIQKRLTVFRQPRHEETLRFIHHYGETDLKRILDYQRAFNKLFK' A
#
# COMPACT_ATOMS: atom_id res chain seq x y z
N MET A 1 -3.31 -11.70 -14.95
CA MET A 1 -4.37 -10.77 -14.56
C MET A 1 -3.78 -9.82 -13.52
N SER A 2 -3.73 -8.51 -13.78
CA SER A 2 -3.36 -7.53 -12.74
C SER A 2 -4.50 -7.44 -11.73
N ALA A 3 -4.20 -7.65 -10.45
CA ALA A 3 -5.17 -7.42 -9.39
C ALA A 3 -5.50 -5.91 -9.34
N ILE A 4 -6.76 -5.57 -9.07
CA ILE A 4 -7.19 -4.16 -9.00
C ILE A 4 -6.99 -3.68 -7.56
N ILE A 5 -6.28 -2.57 -7.37
CA ILE A 5 -6.20 -1.91 -6.07
C ILE A 5 -7.55 -1.22 -5.78
N PRO A 6 -8.19 -1.48 -4.62
CA PRO A 6 -9.43 -0.80 -4.28
C PRO A 6 -9.25 0.72 -4.21
N GLN A 7 -10.23 1.46 -4.74
CA GLN A 7 -10.19 2.93 -4.79
C GLN A 7 -10.77 3.61 -3.55
N ALA A 8 -11.33 2.84 -2.62
CA ALA A 8 -11.83 3.33 -1.34
C ALA A 8 -10.92 2.85 -0.21
N PHE A 9 -10.60 3.72 0.73
CA PHE A 9 -9.69 3.43 1.85
C PHE A 9 -10.14 2.22 2.68
N ASP A 10 -11.42 2.15 3.04
CA ASP A 10 -11.95 1.03 3.84
C ASP A 10 -11.91 -0.29 3.07
N LYS A 11 -12.12 -0.25 1.76
CA LYS A 11 -12.01 -1.43 0.89
C LYS A 11 -10.56 -1.86 0.71
N TRP A 12 -9.63 -0.92 0.61
CA TRP A 12 -8.20 -1.23 0.61
C TRP A 12 -7.79 -1.89 1.93
N ARG A 13 -8.22 -1.33 3.07
CA ARG A 13 -7.95 -1.90 4.39
C ARG A 13 -8.49 -3.33 4.49
N GLN A 14 -9.76 -3.51 4.15
CA GLN A 14 -10.41 -4.82 4.15
C GLN A 14 -9.67 -5.82 3.25
N CYS A 15 -9.26 -5.38 2.06
CA CYS A 15 -8.53 -6.22 1.11
C CYS A 15 -7.17 -6.65 1.67
N VAL A 16 -6.44 -5.77 2.34
CA VAL A 16 -5.14 -6.12 2.91
C VAL A 16 -5.31 -7.07 4.11
N GLU A 17 -6.24 -6.78 5.03
CA GLU A 17 -6.41 -7.57 6.27
C GLU A 17 -7.10 -8.92 6.03
N HIS A 18 -8.08 -8.98 5.13
CA HIS A 18 -8.88 -10.19 4.89
C HIS A 18 -8.50 -10.92 3.61
N ASP A 19 -8.49 -10.24 2.46
CA ASP A 19 -8.24 -10.91 1.17
C ASP A 19 -6.76 -11.29 1.02
N CYS A 20 -5.85 -10.41 1.45
CA CYS A 20 -4.41 -10.66 1.43
C CYS A 20 -3.92 -11.32 2.74
N GLY A 21 -4.72 -11.33 3.80
CA GLY A 21 -4.35 -11.90 5.10
C GLY A 21 -3.16 -11.22 5.79
N LEU A 22 -2.88 -9.96 5.45
CA LEU A 22 -1.75 -9.20 5.99
C LEU A 22 -2.20 -8.28 7.13
N PRO A 23 -1.63 -8.39 8.33
CA PRO A 23 -1.97 -7.50 9.43
C PRO A 23 -1.45 -6.09 9.14
N LEU A 24 -2.36 -5.11 9.13
CA LEU A 24 -2.02 -3.70 9.02
C LEU A 24 -1.60 -3.14 10.39
N THR A 25 -0.37 -3.42 10.81
CA THR A 25 0.22 -2.79 12.00
C THR A 25 0.92 -1.48 11.66
N GLN A 26 1.20 -0.66 12.68
CA GLN A 26 1.97 0.57 12.50
C GLN A 26 3.36 0.29 11.91
N GLU A 27 4.06 -0.75 12.39
CA GLU A 27 5.38 -1.15 11.91
C GLU A 27 5.33 -1.63 10.46
N PHE A 28 4.31 -2.41 10.09
CA PHE A 28 4.12 -2.86 8.71
C PHE A 28 4.00 -1.67 7.75
N ILE A 29 3.17 -0.69 8.13
CA ILE A 29 2.93 0.51 7.33
C ILE A 29 4.18 1.38 7.21
N GLN A 30 4.93 1.57 8.31
CA GLN A 30 6.17 2.34 8.28
C GLN A 30 7.24 1.70 7.39
N LYS A 31 7.38 0.38 7.45
CA LYS A 31 8.28 -0.38 6.55
C LYS A 31 7.88 -0.19 5.09
N ARG A 32 6.60 -0.38 4.75
CA ARG A 32 6.10 -0.21 3.37
C ARG A 32 6.26 1.22 2.87
N LEU A 33 5.96 2.23 3.68
CA LEU A 33 6.17 3.63 3.32
C LEU A 33 7.64 3.93 3.02
N THR A 34 8.58 3.31 3.72
CA THR A 34 10.02 3.51 3.50
C THR A 34 10.47 2.94 2.16
N VAL A 35 9.93 1.77 1.79
CA VAL A 35 10.21 1.10 0.51
C VAL A 35 9.56 1.86 -0.66
N PHE A 36 8.25 2.08 -0.62
CA PHE A 36 7.49 2.67 -1.72
C PHE A 36 7.79 4.15 -2.00
N ARG A 37 8.50 4.83 -1.10
CA ARG A 37 9.05 6.18 -1.34
C ARG A 37 10.35 6.19 -2.13
N GLN A 38 10.98 5.03 -2.34
CA GLN A 38 12.23 4.90 -3.09
C GLN A 38 11.92 4.46 -4.53
N PRO A 39 12.00 5.36 -5.54
CA PRO A 39 11.59 5.04 -6.91
C PRO A 39 12.47 3.97 -7.58
N ARG A 40 13.70 3.78 -7.09
CA ARG A 40 14.66 2.80 -7.62
C ARG A 40 14.71 1.50 -6.83
N HIS A 41 13.91 1.37 -5.76
CA HIS A 41 13.88 0.14 -4.99
C HIS A 41 13.16 -0.95 -5.79
N GLU A 42 13.70 -2.17 -5.78
CA GLU A 42 13.20 -3.29 -6.58
C GLU A 42 11.69 -3.52 -6.36
N GLU A 43 11.26 -3.55 -5.11
CA GLU A 43 9.84 -3.74 -4.76
C GLU A 43 8.93 -2.61 -5.29
N THR A 44 9.40 -1.35 -5.28
CA THR A 44 8.66 -0.21 -5.83
C THR A 44 8.51 -0.34 -7.34
N LEU A 45 9.60 -0.71 -8.03
CA LEU A 45 9.60 -0.94 -9.48
C LEU A 45 8.67 -2.10 -9.85
N ARG A 46 8.72 -3.21 -9.10
CA ARG A 46 7.82 -4.35 -9.28
C ARG A 46 6.36 -3.96 -9.06
N PHE A 47 6.09 -3.15 -8.03
CA PHE A 47 4.74 -2.65 -7.78
C PHE A 47 4.24 -1.80 -8.96
N ILE A 48 5.03 -0.84 -9.42
CA ILE A 48 4.69 0.01 -10.58
C ILE A 48 4.48 -0.84 -11.83
N HIS A 49 5.31 -1.86 -12.06
CA HIS A 49 5.16 -2.74 -13.21
C HIS A 49 3.81 -3.49 -13.22
N HIS A 50 3.30 -3.89 -12.06
CA HIS A 50 2.04 -4.64 -11.97
C HIS A 50 0.78 -3.76 -11.87
N TYR A 51 0.86 -2.63 -11.17
CA TYR A 51 -0.29 -1.79 -10.80
C TYR A 51 -0.22 -0.37 -11.36
N GLY A 52 0.96 0.09 -11.77
CA GLY A 52 1.17 1.46 -12.26
C GLY A 52 1.42 2.49 -11.16
N GLU A 53 1.91 3.66 -11.59
CA GLU A 53 2.30 4.74 -10.69
C GLU A 53 1.10 5.41 -10.00
N THR A 54 -0.06 5.45 -10.66
CA THR A 54 -1.30 6.00 -10.08
C THR A 54 -1.71 5.20 -8.84
N ASP A 55 -1.61 3.87 -8.90
CA ASP A 55 -1.92 3.03 -7.75
C ASP A 55 -0.85 3.10 -6.66
N LEU A 56 0.42 3.30 -7.02
CA LEU A 56 1.48 3.54 -6.04
C LEU A 56 1.17 4.79 -5.21
N LYS A 57 0.82 5.90 -5.89
CA LYS A 57 0.45 7.15 -5.20
C LYS A 57 -0.74 6.95 -4.27
N ARG A 58 -1.77 6.24 -4.74
CA ARG A 58 -2.98 5.94 -3.97
C ARG A 58 -2.67 5.14 -2.69
N ILE A 59 -1.87 4.08 -2.80
CA ILE A 59 -1.48 3.27 -1.65
C ILE A 59 -0.63 4.07 -0.68
N LEU A 60 0.29 4.91 -1.16
CA LEU A 60 1.06 5.79 -0.29
C LEU A 60 0.16 6.74 0.52
N ASP A 61 -0.91 7.25 -0.09
CA ASP A 61 -1.88 8.11 0.60
C ASP A 61 -2.69 7.33 1.64
N TYR A 62 -3.14 6.11 1.32
CA TYR A 62 -3.81 5.23 2.29
C TYR A 62 -2.91 4.84 3.45
N GLN A 63 -1.68 4.43 3.18
CA GLN A 63 -0.70 4.08 4.21
C GLN A 63 -0.42 5.27 5.14
N ARG A 64 -0.32 6.49 4.60
CA ARG A 64 -0.19 7.71 5.41
C ARG A 64 -1.43 7.99 6.24
N ALA A 65 -2.63 7.82 5.68
CA ALA A 65 -3.89 8.02 6.40
C ALA A 65 -4.02 7.03 7.56
N PHE A 66 -3.76 5.75 7.31
CA PHE A 66 -3.81 4.71 8.32
C PHE A 66 -2.76 4.91 9.41
N ASN A 67 -1.52 5.30 9.07
CA ASN A 67 -0.47 5.57 10.06
C ASN A 67 -0.85 6.70 11.03
N LYS A 68 -1.72 7.64 10.63
CA LYS A 68 -2.21 8.71 11.52
C LYS A 68 -3.20 8.21 12.58
N LEU A 69 -3.79 7.02 12.40
CA LEU A 69 -4.76 6.44 13.35
C LEU A 69 -4.09 5.87 14.62
N PHE A 70 -2.76 5.68 14.61
CA PHE A 70 -1.98 5.24 15.78
C PHE A 70 -1.36 6.39 16.57
N LYS A 71 -1.81 7.63 16.35
CA LYS A 71 -1.32 8.81 17.06
C LYS A 71 -2.20 9.16 18.25
#